data_AF-A0A1B0DQY9-F1
#
_entry.id   AF-A0A1B0DQY9-F1
#
_cell.length_a   1.000
_cell.length_b   1.000
_cell.length_c   1.000
_cell.angle_alpha   90.00
_cell.angle_beta   90.00
_cell.angle_gamma   90.00
#
_symmetry.space_group_name_H-M   'P 1'
#
loop_
_entity.id
_entity.type
_entity.pdbx_description
1 polymer ?
#
loop_
_entity_poly.entity_id
_entity_poly.type
_entity_poly.pdbx_seq_one_letter_code
_entity_poly.pdbx_strand_id
1 'polypeptide(L)'
;MPLYLNPGWNQIQLNLPEYMRRAYGTNYVETVGMIVHANTRLRRIYFTQKLYPEEEKPFCFRVRIFPPKHKEILKIVKIEIVKMS
;
A
#
# COMPACT_ATOMS: atom_id res chain seq x y z
N MET A 1 14.76 -5.88 -2.95
CA MET A 1 14.27 -6.32 -1.63
C MET A 1 13.21 -7.39 -1.83
N PRO A 2 13.44 -8.65 -1.44
CA PRO A 2 12.42 -9.69 -1.52
C PRO A 2 11.31 -9.45 -0.48
N LEU A 3 10.05 -9.68 -0.85
CA LEU A 3 8.90 -9.59 0.06
C LEU A 3 8.40 -10.99 0.40
N TYR A 4 8.26 -11.28 1.68
CA TYR A 4 7.67 -12.52 2.16
C TYR A 4 6.16 -12.32 2.35
N LEU A 5 5.35 -13.21 1.76
CA LEU A 5 3.88 -13.14 1.79
C LEU A 5 3.32 -14.41 2.42
N ASN A 6 2.36 -14.22 3.32
CA ASN A 6 1.59 -15.31 3.92
C ASN A 6 0.50 -15.79 2.94
N PRO A 7 0.01 -17.03 3.07
CA PRO A 7 -1.17 -17.47 2.32
C PRO A 7 -2.38 -16.60 2.65
N GLY A 8 -3.14 -16.17 1.63
CA GLY A 8 -4.33 -15.34 1.78
C GLY A 8 -4.14 -13.86 1.42
N TRP A 9 -5.00 -12.99 1.97
CA TRP A 9 -4.93 -11.53 1.78
C TRP A 9 -3.83 -10.93 2.65
N ASN A 10 -2.83 -10.32 2.03
CA ASN A 10 -1.74 -9.65 2.71
C ASN A 10 -1.89 -8.14 2.57
N GLN A 11 -1.65 -7.43 3.68
CA GLN A 11 -1.66 -5.98 3.72
C GLN A 11 -0.22 -5.47 3.83
N ILE A 12 0.34 -4.98 2.72
CA ILE A 12 1.74 -4.54 2.65
C ILE A 12 1.80 -3.02 2.78
N GLN A 13 2.74 -2.54 3.58
CA GLN A 13 3.01 -1.12 3.78
C GLN A 13 4.42 -0.80 3.32
N LEU A 14 4.55 0.11 2.35
CA LEU A 14 5.84 0.53 1.82
C LEU A 14 6.12 1.97 2.28
N ASN A 15 7.06 2.11 3.21
CA ASN A 15 7.54 3.42 3.64
C ASN A 15 8.60 3.95 2.67
N LEU A 16 8.14 4.57 1.57
CA LEU A 16 9.00 5.08 0.50
C LEU A 16 10.12 6.01 0.99
N PRO A 17 9.88 6.99 1.89
CA PRO A 17 10.94 7.82 2.46
C PRO A 17 12.11 7.02 3.06
N GLU A 18 11.80 6.01 3.88
CA GLU A 18 12.83 5.23 4.54
C GLU A 18 13.58 4.32 3.56
N TYR A 19 12.88 3.77 2.55
CA TYR A 19 13.52 2.97 1.52
C TYR A 19 14.47 3.79 0.65
N MET A 20 14.08 4.99 0.21
CA MET A 20 14.94 5.85 -0.60
C MET A 20 16.16 6.33 0.19
N ARG A 21 15.97 6.66 1.48
CA ARG A 21 17.08 7.05 2.36
C ARG A 21 18.08 5.92 2.56
N ARG A 22 17.63 4.67 2.74
CA ARG A 22 18.53 3.52 2.92
C ARG A 22 19.22 3.07 1.63
N ALA A 23 18.52 3.14 0.50
CA ALA A 23 19.06 2.67 -0.78
C ALA A 23 19.98 3.71 -1.44
N TYR A 24 19.62 4.99 -1.38
CA TYR A 24 20.27 6.05 -2.16
C TYR A 24 20.76 7.23 -1.31
N GLY A 25 20.44 7.29 -0.01
CA GLY A 25 20.80 8.42 0.85
C GLY A 25 20.00 9.70 0.58
N THR A 26 19.03 9.67 -0.34
CA THR A 26 18.24 10.83 -0.77
C THR A 26 16.85 10.84 -0.14
N ASN A 27 16.28 12.04 0.02
CA ASN A 27 14.91 12.21 0.49
C ASN A 27 13.89 11.89 -0.61
N TYR A 28 12.76 11.32 -0.20
CA TYR A 28 11.63 11.05 -1.09
C TYR A 28 10.80 12.32 -1.31
N VAL A 29 10.52 12.64 -2.57
CA VAL A 29 9.72 13.82 -2.97
C VAL A 29 8.36 13.37 -3.52
N GLU A 30 8.39 12.58 -4.59
CA GLU A 30 7.19 12.11 -5.28
C GLU A 30 7.40 10.73 -5.93
N THR A 31 6.29 10.08 -6.29
CA THR A 31 6.29 8.86 -7.09
C THR A 31 5.74 9.18 -8.46
N VAL A 32 6.52 8.93 -9.51
CA VAL A 32 6.14 9.18 -10.91
C VAL A 32 5.13 8.15 -11.41
N GLY A 33 5.25 6.89 -10.98
CA GLY A 33 4.35 5.81 -11.38
C GLY A 33 4.61 4.53 -10.61
N MET A 34 3.66 3.60 -10.68
CA MET A 34 3.78 2.27 -10.08
C MET A 34 3.34 1.21 -11.09
N ILE A 35 4.14 0.16 -11.19
CA ILE A 35 3.86 -0.99 -12.05
C ILE A 35 3.54 -2.17 -11.13
N VAL A 36 2.44 -2.88 -11.43
CA VAL A 36 2.13 -4.15 -10.80
C VAL A 36 2.17 -5.24 -11.84
N HIS A 37 2.97 -6.27 -11.58
CA HIS A 37 3.13 -7.41 -12.47
C HIS A 37 2.02 -8.45 -12.28
N ALA A 38 1.93 -9.40 -13.22
CA ALA A 38 0.93 -10.47 -13.25
C ALA A 38 0.99 -11.41 -12.02
N ASN A 39 0.07 -12.38 -11.94
CA ASN A 39 -0.08 -13.35 -10.84
C ASN A 39 -0.38 -12.76 -9.46
N THR A 40 -0.84 -11.52 -9.39
CA THR A 40 -1.20 -10.84 -8.14
C THR A 40 -2.66 -10.41 -8.19
N ARG A 41 -3.47 -10.73 -7.15
CA ARG A 41 -4.82 -10.14 -7.00
C ARG A 41 -4.74 -8.94 -6.08
N LEU A 42 -5.14 -7.78 -6.60
CA LEU A 42 -5.17 -6.51 -5.88
C LEU A 42 -6.60 -6.22 -5.42
N ARG A 43 -6.76 -5.76 -4.17
CA ARG A 43 -8.05 -5.23 -3.71
C ARG A 43 -8.06 -3.72 -3.69
N ARG A 44 -7.07 -3.11 -3.05
CA ARG A 44 -6.93 -1.67 -2.89
C ARG A 44 -5.46 -1.29 -2.92
N ILE A 45 -5.20 -0.18 -3.60
CA ILE A 45 -3.94 0.53 -3.57
C ILE A 45 -4.28 1.96 -3.20
N TYR A 46 -3.68 2.43 -2.12
CA TYR A 46 -3.79 3.83 -1.75
C TYR A 46 -2.45 4.32 -1.24
N PHE A 47 -2.22 5.60 -1.42
CA PHE A 47 -1.09 6.29 -0.85
C PHE A 47 -1.60 6.92 0.47
N THR A 48 -0.90 6.90 1.64
CA THR A 48 -1.17 7.65 2.91
C THR A 48 -0.06 8.49 3.55
N GLN A 49 -0.22 9.79 3.89
CA GLN A 49 0.95 10.57 4.37
C GLN A 49 1.48 10.08 5.74
N LYS A 50 0.58 9.49 6.53
CA LYS A 50 0.86 8.94 7.85
C LYS A 50 0.24 7.56 7.99
N LEU A 51 0.77 6.76 8.89
CA LEU A 51 0.17 5.49 9.27
C LEU A 51 -1.05 5.76 10.15
N TYR A 52 -2.24 5.65 9.57
CA TYR A 52 -3.47 5.75 10.35
C TYR A 52 -3.77 4.40 11.04
N PRO A 53 -3.98 4.39 12.37
CA PRO A 53 -4.50 3.24 13.07
C PRO A 53 -5.91 2.90 12.58
N GLU A 54 -6.37 1.67 12.78
CA GLU A 54 -7.63 1.19 12.19
C GLU A 54 -8.88 1.95 12.63
N GLU A 55 -8.83 2.57 13.80
CA GLU A 55 -9.91 3.35 14.39
C GLU A 55 -10.10 4.71 13.73
N GLU A 56 -9.00 5.35 13.31
CA GLU A 56 -8.99 6.67 12.68
C GLU A 56 -9.15 6.62 11.16
N LYS A 57 -8.99 5.43 10.56
CA LYS A 57 -9.22 5.25 9.12
C LYS A 57 -10.67 5.61 8.78
N PRO A 58 -10.91 6.42 7.72
CA PRO A 58 -12.25 6.66 7.23
C PRO A 58 -12.97 5.34 6.96
N PHE A 59 -14.28 5.28 7.21
CA PHE A 59 -15.08 4.05 7.13
C PHE A 59 -14.97 3.33 5.78
N CYS A 60 -14.61 4.07 4.72
CA CYS A 60 -14.32 3.57 3.38
C CYS A 60 -13.05 2.70 3.30
N PHE A 61 -12.02 2.92 4.12
CA PHE A 61 -10.74 2.20 4.02
C PHE A 61 -10.60 1.03 4.99
N ARG A 62 -11.60 0.81 5.86
CA ARG A 62 -11.66 -0.39 6.72
C ARG A 62 -11.86 -1.62 5.82
N VAL A 63 -11.28 -2.76 6.22
CA VAL A 63 -11.37 -4.04 5.50
C VAL A 63 -12.80 -4.59 5.61
N ARG A 64 -13.74 -3.96 4.90
CA ARG A 64 -15.12 -4.43 4.74
C ARG A 64 -15.28 -5.05 3.38
N ILE A 65 -16.06 -6.13 3.33
CA ILE A 65 -16.39 -6.97 2.16
C ILE A 65 -16.98 -6.15 1.00
N PHE A 66 -17.39 -4.89 1.23
CA PHE A 66 -18.01 -4.01 0.24
C PHE A 66 -17.07 -2.91 -0.29
N PRO A 67 -17.18 -2.54 -1.59
CA PRO A 67 -16.39 -1.48 -2.20
C PRO A 67 -16.87 -0.09 -1.73
N PRO A 68 -15.97 0.86 -1.43
CA PRO A 68 -16.33 2.23 -1.09
C PRO A 68 -16.24 3.15 -2.31
N LYS A 69 -17.02 4.24 -2.29
CA LYS A 69 -17.29 5.12 -3.45
C LYS A 69 -16.46 6.41 -3.52
N HIS A 70 -15.38 6.59 -2.76
CA HIS A 70 -14.67 7.88 -2.74
C HIS A 70 -13.14 7.76 -2.85
N LYS A 71 -12.52 8.68 -3.61
CA LYS A 71 -11.07 8.78 -3.84
C LYS A 71 -10.50 9.94 -3.03
N GLU A 72 -9.59 9.63 -2.10
CA GLU A 72 -8.71 10.63 -1.47
C GLU A 72 -7.24 10.27 -1.75
N ILE A 73 -6.42 11.29 -1.96
CA ILE A 73 -4.98 11.20 -2.24
C ILE A 73 -4.25 11.39 -0.92
N LEU A 74 -3.62 10.35 -0.39
CA LEU A 74 -2.73 10.46 0.76
C LEU A 74 -1.31 9.97 0.27
N LYS A 75 -0.18 9.95 1.02
CA LYS A 75 1.22 9.59 0.53
C LYS A 75 2.04 8.50 1.29
N ILE A 76 1.75 7.19 1.11
CA ILE A 76 2.39 5.92 1.60
C ILE A 76 1.66 4.80 0.88
N VAL A 77 2.35 4.04 0.04
CA VAL A 77 1.71 2.97 -0.73
C VAL A 77 1.33 1.82 0.20
N LYS A 78 0.05 1.54 0.30
CA LYS A 78 -0.49 0.37 0.96
C LYS A 78 -1.18 -0.50 -0.07
N ILE A 79 -0.66 -1.72 -0.23
CA ILE A 79 -1.08 -2.66 -1.26
C ILE A 79 -1.69 -3.87 -0.57
N GLU A 80 -2.94 -4.17 -0.87
CA GLU A 80 -3.55 -5.44 -0.49
C GLU A 80 -3.38 -6.44 -1.64
N ILE A 81 -2.54 -7.46 -1.42
CA ILE A 81 -2.24 -8.49 -2.42
C ILE A 81 -2.56 -9.89 -1.92
N VAL A 82 -3.09 -10.74 -2.79
CA VAL A 82 -3.19 -12.18 -2.57
C VAL A 82 -2.06 -12.89 -3.29
N LYS A 83 -1.34 -13.75 -2.57
CA LYS A 83 -0.42 -14.72 -3.16
C LYS A 83 -1.25 -15.79 -3.87
N MET A 84 -1.20 -15.83 -5.20
CA MET A 84 -1.68 -16.97 -5.98
C MET A 84 -0.53 -17.97 -6.12
N SER A 85 -0.81 -19.23 -5.76
CA SER A 85 0.11 -20.37 -5.89
C SER A 85 0.40 -20.70 -7.34
#